data_AF-S7NLD0-F1
#
_entry.id   AF-S7NLD0-F1
#
_cell.length_a   1.000
_cell.length_b   1.000
_cell.length_c   1.000
_cell.angle_alpha   90.00
_cell.angle_beta   90.00
_cell.angle_gamma   90.00
#
_symmetry.space_group_name_H-M   'P 1'
#
loop_
_entity.id
_entity.type
_entity.pdbx_description
1 polymer ?
#
loop_
_entity_poly.entity_id
_entity_poly.type
_entity_poly.pdbx_seq_one_letter_code
_entity_poly.pdbx_strand_id
1 'polypeptide(L)' 'MGEAEGKKDEADYKRLQTFPLVRSAAKMIKETMDKKFGSSWHVVIGEGFGFEITHEVKNLLYLYFGGTLAVCVWKCS' A
#
# COMPACT_ATOMS: atom_id res chain seq x y z
N MET A 1 -2.67 -22.68 -29.60
CA MET A 1 -1.55 -21.72 -29.50
C MET A 1 -1.96 -20.55 -28.58
N GLY A 2 -2.28 -20.82 -27.30
CA GLY A 2 -2.85 -19.80 -26.39
C GLY A 2 -2.55 -20.00 -24.90
N GLU A 3 -1.66 -20.92 -24.53
CA GLU A 3 -1.34 -21.22 -23.12
C GLU A 3 -0.17 -20.40 -22.56
N ALA A 4 0.58 -19.70 -23.42
CA ALA A 4 1.79 -18.97 -23.04
C ALA A 4 1.52 -17.53 -22.55
N GLU A 5 0.43 -16.89 -23.00
CA GLU A 5 0.12 -15.49 -22.66
C GLU A 5 -0.42 -15.34 -21.23
N GLY A 6 -1.37 -16.20 -20.81
CA GLY A 6 -1.96 -16.11 -19.46
C GLY A 6 -0.98 -16.36 -18.29
N LYS A 7 0.10 -17.10 -18.52
CA LYS A 7 1.16 -17.32 -17.50
C LYS A 7 2.12 -16.14 -17.36
N LYS A 8 2.32 -15.36 -18.43
CA LYS A 8 3.18 -14.17 -18.42
C LYS A 8 2.51 -13.06 -17.63
N ASP A 9 1.22 -12.83 -17.86
CA ASP A 9 0.45 -11.83 -17.15
C ASP A 9 0.43 -12.12 -15.64
N GLU A 10 0.20 -13.36 -15.19
CA GLU A 10 0.21 -13.69 -13.75
C GLU A 10 1.59 -13.50 -13.10
N ALA A 11 2.67 -13.83 -13.81
CA ALA A 11 4.04 -13.62 -13.33
C ALA A 11 4.38 -12.13 -13.25
N ASP A 12 3.91 -11.33 -14.21
CA ASP A 12 4.07 -9.88 -14.22
C ASP A 12 3.18 -9.22 -13.17
N TYR A 13 1.94 -9.69 -12.94
CA TYR A 13 1.10 -9.30 -11.80
C TYR A 13 1.76 -9.63 -10.46
N LYS A 14 2.37 -10.82 -10.31
CA LYS A 14 3.13 -11.17 -9.10
C LYS A 14 4.38 -10.32 -8.95
N ARG A 15 5.08 -9.96 -10.02
CA ARG A 15 6.23 -9.05 -9.99
C ARG A 15 5.84 -7.61 -9.67
N LEU A 16 4.71 -7.13 -10.17
CA LEU A 16 4.12 -5.84 -9.82
C LEU A 16 3.70 -5.80 -8.33
N GLN A 17 3.17 -6.90 -7.80
CA GLN A 17 2.95 -7.07 -6.34
C GLN A 17 4.26 -7.23 -5.53
N THR A 18 5.39 -7.42 -6.21
CA THR A 18 6.71 -7.68 -5.63
C THR A 18 7.67 -6.55 -6.00
N PHE A 19 7.30 -5.30 -5.69
CA PHE A 19 8.32 -4.33 -5.29
C PHE A 19 8.61 -4.57 -3.81
N PRO A 20 9.64 -5.38 -3.47
CA PRO A 20 9.83 -5.85 -2.10
C PRO A 20 10.03 -4.68 -1.14
N LEU A 21 10.63 -3.59 -1.64
CA LEU A 21 10.89 -2.36 -0.89
C LEU A 21 9.59 -1.65 -0.49
N VAL A 22 8.67 -1.42 -1.44
CA VAL A 22 7.39 -0.73 -1.17
C VAL A 22 6.53 -1.55 -0.22
N ARG A 23 6.43 -2.87 -0.46
CA ARG A 23 5.68 -3.78 0.43
C ARG A 23 6.27 -3.81 1.85
N SER A 24 7.60 -3.86 1.96
CA SER A 24 8.27 -3.85 3.26
C SER A 24 8.10 -2.52 3.99
N ALA A 25 8.14 -1.40 3.26
CA ALA A 25 7.89 -0.07 3.81
C ALA A 25 6.45 0.06 4.34
N ALA A 26 5.46 -0.34 3.55
CA ALA A 26 4.05 -0.33 3.98
C ALA A 26 3.84 -1.17 5.25
N LYS A 27 4.43 -2.37 5.29
CA LYS A 27 4.41 -3.25 6.46
C LYS A 27 5.05 -2.59 7.69
N MET A 28 6.23 -2.02 7.52
CA MET A 28 6.96 -1.36 8.62
C MET A 28 6.17 -0.18 9.20
N ILE A 29 5.56 0.65 8.34
CA ILE A 29 4.73 1.79 8.78
C ILE A 29 3.53 1.26 9.58
N LYS A 30 2.79 0.28 9.03
CA LYS A 30 1.64 -0.32 9.72
C LYS A 30 2.02 -0.85 11.10
N GLU A 31 3.03 -1.71 11.18
CA GLU A 31 3.46 -2.34 12.43
C GLU A 31 3.93 -1.29 13.46
N THR A 32 4.61 -0.24 13.01
CA THR A 32 5.06 0.84 13.89
C THR A 32 3.89 1.66 14.43
N MET A 33 2.91 1.99 13.58
CA MET A 33 1.73 2.76 13.98
C MET A 33 0.82 1.96 14.90
N ASP A 34 0.56 0.69 14.58
CA ASP A 34 -0.20 -0.23 15.44
C ASP A 34 0.46 -0.36 16.82
N LYS A 35 1.79 -0.50 16.87
CA LYS A 35 2.54 -0.62 18.12
C LYS A 35 2.52 0.65 18.96
N LYS A 36 2.58 1.84 18.34
CA LYS A 36 2.69 3.12 19.06
C LYS A 36 1.34 3.73 19.42
N PHE A 37 0.33 3.57 18.56
CA PHE A 37 -0.94 4.30 18.63
C PHE A 37 -2.16 3.36 18.68
N GLY A 38 -1.93 2.07 18.86
CA GLY A 38 -2.97 1.03 18.88
C GLY A 38 -3.52 0.71 17.49
N SER A 39 -3.89 -0.55 17.29
CA SER A 39 -4.55 -1.04 16.08
C SER A 39 -5.92 -0.37 15.84
N SER A 40 -6.48 -0.35 14.63
CA SER A 40 -5.97 -0.95 13.38
C SER A 40 -5.59 0.11 12.33
N TRP A 41 -4.30 0.27 12.09
CA TRP A 41 -3.78 1.15 11.03
C TRP A 41 -3.69 0.42 9.70
N HIS A 42 -3.91 1.17 8.62
CA HIS A 42 -3.88 0.71 7.25
C HIS A 42 -2.95 1.60 6.44
N VAL A 43 -2.24 1.01 5.47
CA VAL A 43 -1.22 1.69 4.67
C VAL A 43 -1.32 1.24 3.22
N VAL A 44 -1.31 2.20 2.30
CA VAL A 44 -1.19 1.99 0.85
C VAL A 44 -0.06 2.86 0.32
N ILE A 45 0.80 2.27 -0.51
CA ILE A 45 1.91 2.96 -1.16
C ILE A 45 1.92 2.57 -2.64
N GLY A 46 1.97 3.55 -3.54
CA GLY A 46 1.99 3.31 -4.99
C GLY A 46 1.98 4.58 -5.82
N GLU A 47 2.25 4.44 -7.12
CA GLU A 47 2.35 5.57 -8.07
C GLU A 47 1.00 5.94 -8.71
N GLY A 48 -0.02 5.09 -8.59
CA GLY A 48 -1.34 5.33 -9.15
C GLY A 48 -2.43 4.57 -8.39
N PHE A 49 -3.09 5.27 -7.46
CA PHE A 49 -4.29 4.77 -6.79
C PHE A 49 -5.21 5.92 -6.39
N GLY A 50 -6.52 5.62 -6.34
CA GLY A 50 -7.52 6.44 -5.68
C GLY A 50 -8.08 5.69 -4.48
N PHE A 51 -8.61 6.41 -3.49
CA PHE A 51 -9.21 5.79 -2.31
C PHE A 51 -10.43 6.57 -1.82
N GLU A 52 -11.42 5.84 -1.34
CA GLU A 52 -12.56 6.35 -0.58
C GLU A 52 -12.64 5.51 0.70
N ILE A 53 -12.38 6.14 1.85
CA ILE A 53 -12.21 5.45 3.12
C ILE A 53 -12.93 6.19 4.25
N THR A 54 -13.55 5.42 5.14
CA THR A 54 -13.96 5.91 6.45
C THR A 54 -12.78 5.75 7.41
N HIS A 55 -12.46 6.81 8.15
CA HIS A 55 -11.30 6.84 9.04
C HIS A 55 -11.62 7.63 10.32
N GLU A 56 -10.87 7.38 11.39
CA GLU A 56 -10.95 8.18 12.60
C GLU A 56 -10.51 9.63 12.33
N VAL A 57 -11.24 10.60 12.88
CA VAL A 57 -10.94 12.03 12.72
C VAL A 57 -9.50 12.31 13.18
N LYS A 58 -8.73 13.05 12.36
CA LYS A 58 -7.30 13.38 12.55
C LYS A 58 -6.32 12.21 12.39
N ASN A 59 -6.77 11.00 12.05
CA ASN A 59 -5.90 9.85 11.81
C ASN A 59 -5.87 9.47 10.31
N LEU A 60 -5.59 10.46 9.46
CA LEU A 60 -5.33 10.29 8.03
C LEU A 60 -4.09 11.10 7.65
N LEU A 61 -3.14 10.46 6.98
CA LEU A 61 -1.97 11.08 6.39
C LEU A 61 -1.88 10.66 4.92
N TYR A 62 -1.84 11.64 4.03
CA TYR A 62 -1.63 11.45 2.60
C TYR A 62 -0.48 12.35 2.14
N LEU A 63 0.58 11.75 1.59
CA LEU A 63 1.78 12.45 1.15
C LEU A 63 2.40 11.81 -0.09
N TYR A 64 3.30 12.53 -0.75
CA TYR A 64 4.12 12.01 -1.84
C TYR A 64 5.59 11.93 -1.44
N PHE A 65 6.23 10.81 -1.76
CA PHE A 65 7.67 10.58 -1.64
C PHE A 65 8.29 10.57 -3.04
N GLY A 66 9.36 11.35 -3.24
CA GLY A 66 10.03 11.43 -4.55
C GLY A 66 9.17 12.01 -5.69
N GLY A 67 8.05 12.66 -5.36
CA GLY A 67 7.12 13.26 -6.32
C GLY A 67 6.19 12.27 -7.04
N THR A 68 6.55 10.99 -7.14
CA THR A 68 5.76 9.98 -7.85
C THR A 68 5.06 8.98 -6.92
N LEU A 69 5.62 8.70 -5.75
CA LEU A 69 5.14 7.64 -4.88
C LEU A 69 4.21 8.19 -3.80
N ALA A 70 2.91 7.97 -3.95
CA ALA A 70 1.93 8.35 -2.94
C ALA A 70 1.97 7.36 -1.76
N VAL A 71 1.87 7.88 -0.54
CA VAL A 71 1.79 7.14 0.71
C VAL A 71 0.50 7.60 1.42
N CYS A 72 -0.43 6.67 1.59
CA CYS A 72 -1.68 6.88 2.31
C CYS A 72 -1.70 6.01 3.56
N VAL A 73 -1.87 6.62 4.73
CA VAL A 73 -1.89 5.97 6.04
C VAL A 73 -3.11 6.44 6.80
N TRP A 74 -3.91 5.51 7.33
CA TRP A 74 -5.10 5.88 8.12
C TRP A 74 -5.40 4.87 9.21
N LYS A 75 -6.20 5.29 10.20
CA LYS A 75 -6.72 4.43 11.26
C LYS A 75 -8.22 4.20 11.09
N CYS A 76 -8.63 2.94 11.21
CA CYS A 76 -10.03 2.54 11.32
C CYS A 76 -10.37 2.33 12.80
N SER A 77 -11.56 2.78 13.21
CA SER A 77 -12.16 2.43 14.50
C SER A 77 -12.87 1.09 14.44
#